data_AF-A0A251VAM1-F1
#
_entry.id   AF-A0A251VAM1-F1
#
_cell.length_a   1.000
_cell.length_b   1.000
_cell.length_c   1.000
_cell.angle_alpha   90.00
_cell.angle_beta   90.00
_cell.angle_gamma   90.00
#
_symmetry.space_group_name_H-M   'P 1'
#
loop_
_entity.id
_entity.type
_entity.pdbx_description
1 polymer ?
#
loop_
_entity_poly.entity_id
_entity_poly.type
_entity_poly.pdbx_seq_one_letter_code
_entity_poly.pdbx_strand_id
1 'polypeptide(L)'
;MFTVYMGFNDRPKGTGEYDKFFADGVYTCAGCGTPLSKSTTKFNSGCGWPTFYEGFPGAITRTADPDGRRTRITCTACGGHLGHVFKGEGFKTPTDERHCVNSISIKFTSEGISASL
;
A
#
# COMPACT_ATOMS: atom_id res chain seq x y z
N MET A 1 -16.97 6.56 -16.98
CA MET A 1 -16.37 6.74 -15.63
C MET A 1 -15.76 5.41 -15.19
N PHE A 2 -14.70 4.93 -15.87
CA PHE A 2 -14.09 3.60 -15.63
C PHE A 2 -12.59 3.58 -15.95
N THR A 3 -11.87 4.68 -15.70
CA THR A 3 -10.50 4.86 -16.24
C THR A 3 -9.37 4.54 -15.25
N VAL A 4 -9.62 3.68 -14.24
CA VAL A 4 -8.63 3.44 -13.17
C VAL A 4 -8.14 1.99 -13.06
N TYR A 5 -8.73 1.04 -13.80
CA TYR A 5 -8.43 -0.38 -13.58
C TYR A 5 -7.38 -1.03 -14.49
N MET A 6 -6.83 -0.33 -15.50
CA MET A 6 -5.85 -0.93 -16.42
C MET A 6 -4.74 0.00 -16.91
N GLY A 7 -4.60 1.19 -16.33
CA GLY A 7 -3.61 2.18 -16.74
C GLY A 7 -2.50 2.31 -15.70
N PHE A 8 -1.27 2.25 -16.17
CA PHE A 8 -0.04 2.78 -15.57
C PHE A 8 -0.25 4.24 -15.11
N ASN A 9 -1.00 4.44 -14.03
CA ASN A 9 -1.45 5.76 -13.58
C ASN A 9 -1.07 5.91 -12.11
N ASP A 10 0.23 6.02 -11.90
CA ASP A 10 0.78 6.71 -10.75
C ASP A 10 0.24 8.16 -10.83
N ARG A 11 -0.86 8.46 -10.13
CA ARG A 11 -1.33 9.83 -9.89
C ARG A 11 -0.17 10.78 -9.55
N PRO A 12 -0.26 12.06 -9.89
CA PRO A 12 0.81 13.01 -9.57
C PRO A 12 1.17 12.96 -8.08
N LYS A 13 2.48 12.90 -7.80
CA LYS A 13 3.06 12.88 -6.45
C LYS A 13 2.37 13.94 -5.58
N GLY A 14 1.89 13.55 -4.40
CA GLY A 14 1.26 14.48 -3.44
C GLY A 14 -0.24 14.72 -3.65
N THR A 15 -0.91 14.02 -4.57
CA THR A 15 -2.39 14.08 -4.72
C THR A 15 -3.12 12.87 -4.10
N GLY A 16 -2.37 11.91 -3.55
CA GLY A 16 -2.97 10.78 -2.84
C GLY A 16 -3.57 11.23 -1.51
N GLU A 17 -4.85 10.94 -1.29
CA GLU A 17 -5.59 11.29 -0.06
C GLU A 17 -4.89 10.80 1.22
N TYR A 18 -4.11 9.71 1.12
CA TYR A 18 -3.38 9.11 2.24
C TYR A 18 -1.87 9.41 2.29
N ASP A 19 -1.33 10.24 1.40
CA ASP A 19 0.11 10.56 1.37
C ASP A 19 0.56 11.19 2.70
N LYS A 20 -0.11 12.29 3.09
CA LYS A 20 0.16 13.03 4.34
C LYS A 20 -0.72 12.61 5.52
N PHE A 21 -1.52 11.55 5.35
CA PHE A 21 -2.43 11.07 6.37
C PHE A 21 -1.72 10.05 7.27
N PHE A 22 -1.53 10.41 8.54
CA PHE A 22 -0.91 9.57 9.56
C PHE A 22 -1.88 9.45 10.73
N ALA A 23 -2.97 8.71 10.54
CA ALA A 23 -3.88 8.35 11.62
C ALA A 23 -3.69 6.87 11.98
N ASP A 24 -3.96 6.55 13.24
CA ASP A 24 -3.89 5.18 13.75
C ASP A 24 -5.06 4.33 13.24
N GLY A 25 -4.71 3.23 12.56
CA GLY A 25 -5.68 2.39 11.88
C GLY A 25 -5.06 1.32 11.00
N VAL A 26 -5.93 0.65 10.26
CA VAL A 26 -5.58 -0.44 9.35
C VAL A 26 -5.94 -0.05 7.93
N TYR A 27 -5.00 -0.22 7.01
CA TYR A 27 -5.22 -0.09 5.58
C TYR A 27 -5.69 -1.43 5.04
N THR A 28 -6.92 -1.45 4.52
CA THR A 28 -7.58 -2.61 3.93
C THR A 28 -7.61 -2.50 2.41
N CYS A 29 -7.77 -3.60 1.69
CA CYS A 29 -7.92 -3.58 0.23
C CYS A 29 -9.24 -2.91 -0.14
N ALA A 30 -9.20 -1.91 -1.02
CA ALA A 30 -10.43 -1.24 -1.49
C ALA A 30 -11.37 -2.18 -2.27
N GLY A 31 -10.83 -3.27 -2.86
CA GLY A 31 -11.62 -4.24 -3.62
C GLY A 31 -12.34 -5.28 -2.76
N CYS A 32 -11.68 -5.84 -1.75
CA CYS A 32 -12.21 -6.97 -0.96
C CYS A 32 -12.27 -6.73 0.55
N GLY A 33 -11.74 -5.61 1.05
CA GLY A 33 -11.74 -5.29 2.49
C GLY A 33 -10.69 -6.04 3.32
N THR A 34 -9.85 -6.88 2.72
CA THR A 34 -8.81 -7.63 3.46
C THR A 34 -7.78 -6.66 4.07
N PRO A 35 -7.38 -6.83 5.35
CA PRO A 35 -6.35 -6.01 5.98
C PRO A 35 -4.98 -6.23 5.32
N LEU A 36 -4.36 -5.17 4.84
CA LEU A 36 -3.10 -5.21 4.08
C LEU A 36 -1.91 -4.74 4.91
N SER A 37 -2.00 -3.58 5.55
CA SER A 37 -0.92 -2.99 6.35
C SER A 37 -1.48 -2.16 7.51
N LYS A 38 -0.71 -2.01 8.59
CA LYS A 38 -1.06 -1.12 9.70
C LYS A 38 -0.51 0.29 9.46
N SER A 39 -1.16 1.30 10.00
CA SER A 39 -0.64 2.68 10.00
C SER A 39 0.72 2.82 10.69
N THR A 40 0.99 2.00 11.71
CA THR A 40 2.29 1.96 12.41
C THR A 40 3.45 1.54 11.51
N THR A 41 3.13 0.83 10.43
CA THR A 41 4.11 0.41 9.40
C THR A 41 4.27 1.44 8.29
N LYS A 42 3.45 2.50 8.30
CA LYS A 42 3.56 3.61 7.35
C LYS A 42 4.72 4.50 7.76
N PHE A 43 5.57 4.84 6.81
CA PHE A 43 6.65 5.80 7.01
C PHE A 43 6.65 6.83 5.87
N ASN A 44 7.22 8.00 6.11
CA ASN A 44 7.36 9.01 5.06
C ASN A 44 8.66 8.78 4.28
N SER A 45 8.56 8.17 3.10
CA SER A 45 9.73 8.00 2.23
C SER A 45 10.04 9.24 1.38
N GLY A 46 9.24 10.31 1.46
CA GLY A 46 9.36 11.51 0.62
C GLY A 46 8.96 11.30 -0.85
N CYS A 47 8.39 10.15 -1.22
CA CYS A 47 8.06 9.84 -2.62
C CYS A 47 6.74 10.45 -3.12
N GLY A 48 5.90 10.97 -2.21
CA GLY A 48 4.57 11.53 -2.53
C GLY A 48 3.46 10.48 -2.65
N TRP A 49 3.68 9.28 -2.09
CA TRP A 49 2.75 8.17 -1.99
C TRP A 49 2.77 7.54 -0.60
N PRO A 50 1.68 6.90 -0.14
CA PRO A 50 1.68 6.16 1.11
C PRO A 50 2.63 4.97 1.00
N THR A 51 3.69 5.04 1.80
CA THR A 51 4.73 4.01 1.87
C THR A 51 4.68 3.24 3.17
N PHE A 52 4.76 1.92 3.07
CA PHE A 52 4.80 1.00 4.19
C PHE A 52 6.09 0.20 4.17
N TYR A 53 6.63 -0.17 5.33
CA TYR A 53 7.77 -1.07 5.42
C TYR A 53 7.36 -2.52 5.67
N GLU A 54 6.09 -2.75 6.02
CA GLU A 54 5.57 -4.07 6.35
C GLU A 54 4.07 -4.17 6.01
N GLY A 55 3.63 -5.38 5.71
CA GLY A 55 2.22 -5.73 5.55
C GLY A 55 1.88 -6.95 6.39
N PHE A 56 0.59 -7.20 6.58
CA PHE A 56 0.15 -8.39 7.30
C PHE A 56 0.66 -9.67 6.62
N PRO A 57 1.12 -10.66 7.40
CA PRO A 57 1.64 -11.91 6.85
C PRO A 57 0.56 -12.61 6.02
N GLY A 58 0.88 -12.92 4.77
CA GLY A 58 -0.04 -13.57 3.83
C GLY A 58 -1.05 -12.66 3.13
N ALA A 59 -1.20 -11.40 3.54
CA ALA A 59 -2.17 -10.48 2.93
C ALA A 59 -1.72 -9.93 1.55
N ILE A 60 -0.41 -9.85 1.34
CA ILE A 60 0.20 -9.28 0.14
C ILE A 60 1.04 -10.34 -0.58
N THR A 61 0.71 -10.57 -1.85
CA THR A 61 1.50 -11.40 -2.76
C THR A 61 2.51 -10.54 -3.50
N ARG A 62 3.77 -10.98 -3.49
CA ARG A 62 4.90 -10.29 -4.11
C ARG A 62 5.29 -11.05 -5.38
N THR A 63 5.24 -10.37 -6.52
CA THR A 63 5.57 -10.95 -7.82
C THR A 63 6.66 -10.11 -8.47
N ALA A 64 7.83 -10.70 -8.74
CA ALA A 64 8.88 -9.99 -9.45
C ALA A 64 8.39 -9.65 -10.86
N ASP A 65 8.51 -8.38 -11.27
CA ASP A 65 8.24 -7.98 -12.66
C ASP A 65 9.30 -8.65 -13.57
N PRO A 66 8.97 -8.96 -14.83
CA PRO A 66 9.87 -9.64 -15.77
C PRO A 66 11.19 -8.88 -16.01
N ASP A 67 11.19 -7.56 -15.80
CA ASP A 67 12.39 -6.71 -15.86
C ASP A 67 13.36 -6.93 -14.68
N GLY A 68 12.97 -7.67 -13.64
CA GLY A 68 13.79 -7.98 -12.45
C GLY A 68 14.10 -6.79 -11.54
N ARG A 69 13.68 -5.57 -11.92
CA ARG A 69 13.99 -4.32 -11.21
C ARG A 69 12.95 -3.91 -10.19
N ARG A 70 11.72 -4.42 -10.32
CA ARG A 70 10.58 -4.07 -9.48
C ARG A 70 9.86 -5.34 -9.05
N THR A 71 9.27 -5.30 -7.86
CA THR A 71 8.41 -6.38 -7.39
C THR A 71 7.00 -5.82 -7.24
N ARG A 72 6.09 -6.26 -8.10
CA ARG A 72 4.67 -5.97 -8.00
C ARG A 72 4.09 -6.55 -6.72
N ILE A 73 3.26 -5.77 -6.05
CA ILE A 73 2.46 -6.23 -4.91
C ILE A 73 0.98 -6.28 -5.30
N THR A 74 0.35 -7.41 -5.00
CA THR A 74 -1.08 -7.68 -5.22
C THR A 74 -1.72 -8.18 -3.95
N CYS A 75 -3.02 -7.96 -3.80
CA CYS A 75 -3.78 -8.52 -2.69
C CYS A 75 -3.90 -10.04 -2.87
N THR A 76 -3.47 -10.83 -1.89
CA THR A 76 -3.59 -12.29 -1.95
C THR A 76 -5.04 -12.76 -2.01
N ALA A 77 -5.96 -12.02 -1.40
CA ALA A 77 -7.36 -12.43 -1.29
C ALA A 77 -8.16 -12.24 -2.60
N CYS A 78 -7.91 -11.16 -3.35
CA CYS A 78 -8.67 -10.82 -4.55
C CYS A 78 -7.82 -10.68 -5.83
N GLY A 79 -6.50 -10.75 -5.73
CA GLY A 79 -5.59 -10.49 -6.84
C GLY A 79 -5.48 -9.01 -7.25
N GLY A 80 -6.14 -8.10 -6.52
CA GLY A 80 -6.16 -6.67 -6.84
C GLY A 80 -4.76 -6.05 -6.81
N HIS A 81 -4.43 -5.22 -7.81
CA HIS A 81 -3.14 -4.54 -7.88
C HIS A 81 -3.03 -3.45 -6.82
N LEU A 82 -2.00 -3.52 -5.98
CA LEU A 82 -1.77 -2.57 -4.89
C LEU A 82 -0.68 -1.55 -5.25
N GLY A 83 0.39 -1.99 -5.91
CA GLY A 83 1.53 -1.14 -6.26
C GLY A 83 2.82 -1.95 -6.44
N HIS A 84 3.94 -1.41 -5.95
CA HIS A 84 5.25 -2.05 -6.04
C HIS A 84 6.02 -1.98 -4.72
N VAL A 85 6.82 -3.00 -4.43
CA VAL A 85 7.82 -3.02 -3.36
C VAL A 85 9.23 -2.91 -3.94
N PHE A 86 10.03 -2.08 -3.29
CA PHE A 86 11.45 -1.88 -3.55
C PHE A 86 12.22 -2.32 -2.30
N LYS A 87 13.38 -2.95 -2.46
CA LYS A 87 14.26 -3.38 -1.37
C LYS A 87 15.67 -2.87 -1.62
N GLY A 88 16.45 -2.63 -0.57
CA GLY A 88 17.85 -2.24 -0.72
C GLY A 88 18.04 -0.75 -1.04
N GLU A 89 17.07 0.09 -0.69
CA GLU A 89 17.17 1.55 -0.87
C GLU A 89 17.88 2.25 0.30
N GLY A 90 18.18 1.54 1.40
CA GLY A 90 18.89 2.09 2.55
C GLY A 90 18.03 3.00 3.43
N PHE A 91 16.72 2.75 3.48
CA PHE A 91 15.83 3.44 4.41
C PHE A 91 16.05 2.92 5.84
N LYS A 92 15.97 3.82 6.85
CA LYS A 92 16.01 3.46 8.28
C LYS A 92 14.73 2.74 8.74
N THR A 93 14.38 1.66 8.06
CA THR A 93 13.26 0.78 8.39
C THR A 93 13.83 -0.60 8.73
N PRO A 94 13.20 -1.36 9.64
CA PRO A 94 13.75 -2.64 10.10
C PRO A 94 13.90 -3.68 8.98
N THR A 95 13.13 -3.54 7.90
CA THR A 95 13.10 -4.47 6.77
C THR A 95 13.86 -3.95 5.54
N ASP A 96 14.22 -2.66 5.50
CA ASP A 96 14.74 -1.95 4.32
C ASP A 96 13.85 -2.12 3.05
N GLU A 97 12.55 -2.30 3.27
CA GLU A 97 11.55 -2.46 2.21
C GLU A 97 10.68 -1.21 2.10
N ARG A 98 10.46 -0.74 0.88
CA ARG A 98 9.55 0.36 0.57
C ARG A 98 8.38 -0.15 -0.26
N HIS A 99 7.24 -0.37 0.38
CA HIS A 99 5.99 -0.72 -0.28
C HIS A 99 5.31 0.56 -0.73
N CYS A 100 5.45 0.91 -2.01
CA CYS A 100 4.77 2.04 -2.62
C CYS A 100 3.38 1.58 -3.06
N VAL A 101 2.35 1.96 -2.30
CA VAL A 101 0.97 1.52 -2.52
C VAL A 101 0.14 2.66 -3.10
N ASN A 102 -0.74 2.33 -4.05
CA ASN A 102 -1.67 3.32 -4.58
C ASN A 102 -2.80 3.57 -3.58
N SER A 103 -3.01 4.84 -3.24
CA SER A 103 -4.10 5.27 -2.34
C SER A 103 -5.50 4.80 -2.79
N ILE A 104 -5.73 4.55 -4.08
CA ILE A 104 -7.03 4.08 -4.60
C ILE A 104 -7.23 2.58 -4.33
N SER A 105 -6.14 1.81 -4.27
CA SER A 105 -6.19 0.36 -4.06
C SER A 105 -6.39 -0.01 -2.59
N ILE A 106 -6.34 0.97 -1.69
CA ILE A 106 -6.45 0.78 -0.25
C ILE A 106 -7.52 1.69 0.33
N LYS A 107 -8.12 1.25 1.44
CA LYS A 107 -9.08 1.99 2.23
C LYS A 107 -8.59 2.04 3.66
N PHE A 108 -8.53 3.23 4.24
CA PHE A 108 -8.17 3.40 5.63
C PHE A 108 -9.38 3.13 6.53
N THR A 109 -9.17 2.31 7.56
CA THR A 109 -10.12 2.05 8.63
C THR A 109 -9.47 2.47 9.95
N SER A 110 -10.02 3.48 10.62
CA SER A 110 -9.51 3.90 11.93
C SER A 110 -9.74 2.81 12.97
N GLU A 111 -8.73 2.50 13.78
CA GLU A 111 -8.85 1.48 14.85
C GLU A 111 -9.74 1.95 16.01
N GLY A 112 -10.29 3.16 15.93
CA GLY A 112 -11.16 3.77 16.92
C GLY A 112 -12.67 3.77 16.60
N ILE A 113 -13.14 3.21 15.48
CA ILE A 113 -14.57 3.22 15.17
C ILE A 113 -15.06 1.87 14.61
N SER A 114 -15.82 1.16 15.46
CA SER A 114 -16.75 0.04 15.20
C SER A 114 -16.13 -1.38 15.19
N ALA A 115 -16.60 -2.35 15.98
CA ALA A 115 -17.99 -2.57 16.39
C ALA A 115 -18.15 -2.81 17.90
N SER A 116 -18.61 -1.77 18.61
CA SER A 116 -19.58 -1.95 19.69
C SER A 116 -20.93 -1.59 19.10
N LEU A 117 -21.75 -2.61 18.83
CA LEU A 117 -23.23 -2.62 18.84
C LEU A 117 -23.69 -4.05 18.59
#